data_AF-A0A2D6KGR0-F1
#
_entry.id   AF-A0A2D6KGR0-F1
#
_cell.length_a   1.000
_cell.length_b   1.000
_cell.length_c   1.000
_cell.angle_alpha   90.00
_cell.angle_beta   90.00
_cell.angle_gamma   90.00
#
_symmetry.space_group_name_H-M   'P 1'
#
loop_
_entity.id
_entity.type
_entity.pdbx_description
1 polymer ?
#
loop_
_entity_poly.entity_id
_entity_poly.type
_entity_poly.pdbx_seq_one_letter_code
_entity_poly.pdbx_strand_id
1 'polypeptide(L)'
;MARGILQRENNAGTRRSETAVAWILRAAWLVLPLTLGPALADGLDARATGLRTTASVGLWVLWSVGLLATLIPHPATLTAVRIGGPATTAAAVWAAVTTDEPVGTVIAATAGLVVGVAALSAPVGDLFVDGASYGDERRFLLRGPGPVVLLLGPLAWVVITLGTITGPLLLADSRWIPGAAACVIGFPAAALGARALNQLSRRWVVLVPAGFVLHDHLALSEPTLLPRSGISSVGPARQDTDALDLSQAAHGMAIEVRCTEPHEMLPATRNTVAEVQSVPAFLFTPARPDALLAEAARRRLTVG
;
A
#
# COMPACT_ATOMS: atom_id res chain seq x y z
N MET A 1 34.76 -14.18 4.75
CA MET A 1 34.41 -14.14 3.32
C MET A 1 33.02 -14.70 3.03
N ALA A 2 32.66 -15.90 3.54
CA ALA A 2 31.35 -16.53 3.31
C ALA A 2 30.11 -15.71 3.73
N ARG A 3 30.15 -15.05 4.91
CA ARG A 3 29.03 -14.22 5.41
C ARG A 3 28.69 -13.04 4.50
N GLY A 4 29.70 -12.47 3.81
CA GLY A 4 29.50 -11.36 2.87
C GLY A 4 28.93 -11.78 1.51
N ILE A 5 29.12 -13.03 1.11
CA ILE A 5 28.57 -13.57 -0.15
C ILE A 5 27.07 -13.87 0.03
N LEU A 6 26.72 -14.60 1.10
CA LEU A 6 25.33 -14.91 1.45
C LEU A 6 24.47 -13.65 1.59
N GLN A 7 25.05 -12.59 2.17
CA GLN A 7 24.35 -11.33 2.37
C GLN A 7 24.15 -10.52 1.08
N ARG A 8 25.08 -10.64 0.11
CA ARG A 8 24.89 -10.07 -1.23
C ARG A 8 23.83 -10.83 -2.02
N GLU A 9 23.81 -12.15 -1.92
CA GLU A 9 22.81 -13.00 -2.59
C GLU A 9 21.39 -12.76 -2.06
N ASN A 10 21.23 -12.64 -0.74
CA ASN A 10 19.93 -12.33 -0.12
C ASN A 10 19.38 -10.98 -0.60
N ASN A 11 20.21 -9.94 -0.67
CA ASN A 11 19.74 -8.61 -1.10
C ASN A 11 19.44 -8.54 -2.60
N ALA A 12 20.26 -9.20 -3.43
CA ALA A 12 19.94 -9.41 -4.84
C ALA A 12 18.62 -10.18 -4.99
N GLY A 13 18.34 -11.16 -4.13
CA GLY A 13 17.04 -11.83 -4.04
C GLY A 13 15.89 -10.88 -3.72
N THR A 14 16.04 -10.03 -2.71
CA THR A 14 15.04 -9.05 -2.30
C THR A 14 14.69 -8.06 -3.42
N ARG A 15 15.69 -7.40 -4.02
CA ARG A 15 15.48 -6.44 -5.13
C ARG A 15 14.92 -7.12 -6.39
N ARG A 16 15.35 -8.36 -6.68
CA ARG A 16 14.80 -9.16 -7.78
C ARG A 16 13.32 -9.45 -7.56
N SER A 17 12.92 -9.83 -6.34
CA SER A 17 11.51 -10.10 -6.01
C SER A 17 10.63 -8.85 -6.14
N GLU A 18 11.09 -7.70 -5.67
CA GLU A 18 10.41 -6.39 -5.83
C GLU A 18 10.17 -6.08 -7.31
N THR A 19 11.23 -6.17 -8.11
CA THR A 19 11.20 -5.87 -9.54
C THR A 19 10.30 -6.86 -10.29
N ALA A 20 10.40 -8.16 -9.99
CA ALA A 20 9.61 -9.21 -10.64
C ALA A 20 8.11 -9.01 -10.38
N VAL A 21 7.71 -8.80 -9.13
CA VAL A 21 6.28 -8.60 -8.80
C VAL A 21 5.77 -7.28 -9.37
N ALA A 22 6.58 -6.22 -9.40
CA ALA A 22 6.20 -4.96 -10.06
C ALA A 22 6.00 -5.15 -11.57
N TRP A 23 6.82 -5.95 -12.25
CA TRP A 23 6.62 -6.29 -13.66
C TRP A 23 5.38 -7.15 -13.89
N ILE A 24 5.10 -8.11 -13.01
CA ILE A 24 3.84 -8.87 -13.05
C ILE A 24 2.65 -7.93 -12.94
N LEU A 25 2.66 -7.01 -11.97
CA LEU A 25 1.61 -6.00 -11.82
C LEU A 25 1.43 -5.15 -13.09
N ARG A 26 2.53 -4.63 -13.64
CA ARG A 26 2.51 -3.80 -14.85
C ARG A 26 1.98 -4.56 -16.07
N ALA A 27 2.47 -5.78 -16.29
CA ALA A 27 2.04 -6.62 -17.39
C ALA A 27 0.56 -7.01 -17.25
N ALA A 28 0.15 -7.44 -16.06
CA ALA A 28 -1.24 -7.77 -15.77
C ALA A 28 -2.16 -6.56 -15.97
N TRP A 29 -1.75 -5.37 -15.51
CA TRP A 29 -2.50 -4.13 -15.71
C TRP A 29 -2.59 -3.73 -17.19
N LEU A 30 -1.49 -3.83 -17.93
CA LEU A 30 -1.42 -3.50 -19.35
C LEU A 30 -2.40 -4.34 -20.18
N VAL A 31 -2.53 -5.63 -19.88
CA VAL A 31 -3.40 -6.55 -20.64
C VAL A 31 -4.86 -6.56 -20.19
N LEU A 32 -5.24 -5.82 -19.15
CA LEU A 32 -6.63 -5.72 -18.67
C LEU A 32 -7.68 -5.45 -19.77
N PRO A 33 -7.44 -4.57 -20.77
CA PRO A 33 -8.40 -4.33 -21.83
C PRO A 33 -8.68 -5.57 -22.69
N LEU A 34 -7.75 -6.53 -22.73
CA LEU A 34 -7.91 -7.79 -23.45
C LEU A 34 -8.50 -8.89 -22.56
N THR A 35 -8.14 -8.92 -21.27
CA THR A 35 -8.53 -10.01 -20.36
C THR A 35 -9.84 -9.75 -19.61
N LEU A 36 -10.10 -8.49 -19.23
CA LEU A 36 -11.29 -8.08 -18.46
C LEU A 36 -12.22 -7.20 -19.31
N GLY A 37 -11.68 -6.47 -20.28
CA GLY A 37 -12.43 -5.56 -21.16
C GLY A 37 -13.65 -6.19 -21.84
N PRO A 38 -13.54 -7.38 -22.49
CA PRO A 38 -14.67 -8.02 -23.15
C PRO A 38 -15.82 -8.32 -22.18
N ALA A 39 -15.52 -8.93 -21.02
CA ALA A 39 -16.54 -9.27 -20.03
C ALA A 39 -17.23 -8.02 -19.44
N LEU A 40 -16.49 -6.91 -19.26
CA LEU A 40 -17.09 -5.64 -18.86
C LEU A 40 -17.96 -5.03 -19.97
N ALA A 41 -17.56 -5.15 -21.23
CA ALA A 41 -18.33 -4.66 -22.36
C ALA A 41 -19.64 -5.42 -22.51
N ASP A 42 -19.60 -6.75 -22.43
CA ASP A 42 -20.78 -7.62 -22.50
C ASP A 42 -21.78 -7.30 -21.37
N GLY A 43 -21.30 -7.16 -20.13
CA GLY A 43 -22.15 -6.79 -18.98
C GLY A 43 -22.77 -5.39 -19.08
N LEU A 44 -22.19 -4.51 -19.90
CA LEU A 44 -22.69 -3.17 -20.17
C LEU A 44 -23.56 -3.10 -21.45
N ASP A 45 -23.60 -4.13 -22.27
CA ASP A 45 -24.19 -4.05 -23.62
C ASP A 45 -25.70 -3.79 -23.59
N ALA A 46 -26.40 -4.43 -22.66
CA ALA A 46 -27.85 -4.23 -22.47
C ALA A 46 -28.22 -2.87 -21.83
N ARG A 47 -27.26 -2.00 -21.51
CA ARG A 47 -27.51 -0.71 -20.87
C ARG A 47 -27.76 0.40 -21.89
N ALA A 48 -28.43 1.47 -21.44
CA ALA A 48 -28.68 2.64 -22.26
C ALA A 48 -27.37 3.24 -22.82
N THR A 49 -27.41 3.74 -24.06
CA THR A 49 -26.22 4.20 -24.80
C THR A 49 -25.41 5.25 -24.04
N GLY A 50 -26.07 6.19 -23.35
CA GLY A 50 -25.41 7.20 -22.52
C GLY A 50 -24.57 6.58 -21.40
N LEU A 51 -25.20 5.74 -20.57
CA LEU A 51 -24.55 5.02 -19.48
C LEU A 51 -23.40 4.13 -19.98
N ARG A 52 -23.64 3.32 -21.03
CA ARG A 52 -22.63 2.44 -21.62
C ARG A 52 -21.40 3.22 -22.11
N THR A 53 -21.62 4.35 -22.78
CA THR A 53 -20.53 5.20 -23.28
C THR A 53 -19.75 5.83 -22.13
N THR A 54 -20.44 6.41 -21.15
CA THR A 54 -19.79 7.01 -19.97
C THR A 54 -19.00 5.98 -19.16
N ALA A 55 -19.55 4.79 -18.93
CA ALA A 55 -18.86 3.71 -18.25
C ALA A 55 -17.60 3.27 -19.03
N SER A 56 -17.71 3.10 -20.36
CA SER A 56 -16.58 2.71 -21.22
C SER A 56 -15.46 3.75 -21.20
N VAL A 57 -15.79 5.04 -21.31
CA VAL A 57 -14.80 6.13 -21.20
C VAL A 57 -14.16 6.14 -19.81
N GLY A 58 -14.96 5.98 -18.75
CA GLY A 58 -14.47 5.89 -17.38
C GLY A 58 -13.49 4.73 -17.17
N LEU A 59 -13.79 3.56 -17.70
CA LEU A 59 -12.91 2.39 -17.66
C LEU A 59 -11.57 2.64 -18.37
N TRP A 60 -11.58 3.27 -19.54
CA TRP A 60 -10.35 3.65 -20.25
C TRP A 60 -9.51 4.67 -19.46
N VAL A 61 -10.15 5.65 -18.84
CA VAL A 61 -9.47 6.63 -17.97
C VAL A 61 -8.86 5.94 -16.75
N LEU A 62 -9.63 5.10 -16.05
CA LEU A 62 -9.16 4.36 -14.87
C LEU A 62 -8.02 3.40 -15.21
N TRP A 63 -8.12 2.70 -16.34
CA TRP A 63 -7.05 1.86 -16.85
C TRP A 63 -5.77 2.66 -17.12
N SER A 64 -5.89 3.80 -17.83
CA SER A 64 -4.75 4.66 -18.18
C SER A 64 -4.06 5.24 -16.94
N VAL A 65 -4.84 5.77 -16.00
CA VAL A 65 -4.34 6.33 -14.73
C VAL A 65 -3.66 5.23 -13.90
N GLY A 66 -4.28 4.05 -13.81
CA GLY A 66 -3.72 2.93 -13.09
C GLY A 66 -2.42 2.42 -13.72
N LEU A 67 -2.36 2.34 -15.05
CA LEU A 67 -1.14 1.94 -15.75
C LEU A 67 -0.01 2.93 -15.46
N LEU A 68 -0.28 4.23 -15.57
CA LEU A 68 0.70 5.28 -15.23
C LEU A 68 1.14 5.19 -13.77
N ALA A 69 0.21 4.94 -12.84
CA ALA A 69 0.53 4.75 -11.43
C ALA A 69 1.46 3.55 -11.21
N THR A 70 1.30 2.46 -11.96
CA THR A 70 2.19 1.27 -11.84
C THR A 70 3.62 1.54 -12.34
N LEU A 71 3.80 2.56 -13.19
CA LEU A 71 5.07 2.90 -13.83
C LEU A 71 5.92 3.89 -13.02
N ILE A 72 5.30 4.68 -12.14
CA ILE A 72 5.96 5.71 -11.33
C ILE A 72 6.07 5.20 -9.89
N PRO A 73 7.23 4.70 -9.41
CA PRO A 73 7.39 4.25 -8.03
C PRO A 73 7.40 5.44 -7.06
N HIS A 74 6.28 5.68 -6.37
CA HIS A 74 6.14 6.75 -5.40
C HIS A 74 5.06 6.42 -4.36
N PRO A 75 5.12 6.89 -3.10
CA PRO A 75 4.08 6.61 -2.10
C PRO A 75 2.66 7.03 -2.52
N ALA A 76 2.53 8.12 -3.28
CA ALA A 76 1.23 8.57 -3.78
C ALA A 76 0.65 7.64 -4.85
N THR A 77 1.48 7.15 -5.76
CA THR A 77 1.05 6.21 -6.82
C THR A 77 0.84 4.81 -6.25
N LEU A 78 1.52 4.44 -5.15
CA LEU A 78 1.22 3.22 -4.40
C LEU A 78 -0.22 3.22 -3.91
N THR A 79 -0.70 4.36 -3.40
CA THR A 79 -2.09 4.50 -2.97
C THR A 79 -3.05 4.31 -4.14
N ALA A 80 -2.76 4.89 -5.30
CA ALA A 80 -3.56 4.69 -6.50
C ALA A 80 -3.59 3.21 -6.91
N VAL A 81 -2.44 2.52 -6.90
CA VAL A 81 -2.34 1.07 -7.16
C VAL A 81 -3.15 0.25 -6.14
N ARG A 82 -3.09 0.60 -4.84
CA ARG A 82 -3.82 -0.10 -3.77
C ARG A 82 -5.32 0.19 -3.71
N ILE A 83 -5.79 1.22 -4.40
CA ILE A 83 -7.22 1.44 -4.67
C ILE A 83 -7.62 0.68 -5.94
N GLY A 84 -6.85 0.84 -7.00
CA GLY A 84 -7.12 0.28 -8.32
C GLY A 84 -7.09 -1.26 -8.33
N GLY A 85 -6.20 -1.89 -7.56
CA GLY A 85 -6.09 -3.34 -7.46
C GLY A 85 -7.39 -4.00 -7.00
N PRO A 86 -7.85 -3.71 -5.76
CA PRO A 86 -9.14 -4.19 -5.26
C PRO A 86 -10.33 -3.78 -6.14
N ALA A 87 -10.34 -2.57 -6.70
CA ALA A 87 -11.39 -2.14 -7.62
C ALA A 87 -11.42 -3.00 -8.91
N THR A 88 -10.26 -3.39 -9.44
CA THR A 88 -10.16 -4.28 -10.61
C THR A 88 -10.67 -5.68 -10.28
N THR A 89 -10.34 -6.20 -9.09
CA THR A 89 -10.87 -7.48 -8.60
C THR A 89 -12.39 -7.42 -8.45
N ALA A 90 -12.93 -6.34 -7.87
CA ALA A 90 -14.38 -6.14 -7.75
C ALA A 90 -15.08 -6.03 -9.12
N ALA A 91 -14.46 -5.33 -10.09
CA ALA A 91 -14.97 -5.25 -11.46
C ALA A 91 -14.98 -6.63 -12.15
N ALA A 92 -13.96 -7.46 -11.93
CA ALA A 92 -13.91 -8.82 -12.44
C ALA A 92 -14.99 -9.73 -11.81
N VAL A 93 -15.22 -9.60 -10.50
CA VAL A 93 -16.31 -10.31 -9.80
C VAL A 93 -17.68 -9.87 -10.34
N TRP A 94 -17.86 -8.57 -10.58
CA TRP A 94 -19.08 -8.06 -11.18
C TRP A 94 -19.29 -8.62 -12.59
N ALA A 95 -18.26 -8.61 -13.44
CA ALA A 95 -18.33 -9.17 -14.79
C ALA A 95 -18.69 -10.67 -14.77
N ALA A 96 -18.15 -11.42 -13.80
CA ALA A 96 -18.41 -12.84 -13.65
C ALA A 96 -19.87 -13.18 -13.31
N VAL A 97 -20.63 -12.24 -12.73
CA VAL A 97 -22.06 -12.45 -12.40
C VAL A 97 -23.01 -11.83 -13.41
N THR A 98 -22.51 -11.07 -14.38
CA THR A 98 -23.32 -10.40 -15.41
C THR A 98 -23.13 -10.96 -16.81
N THR A 99 -22.16 -11.86 -17.01
CA THR A 99 -21.87 -12.47 -18.31
C THR A 99 -22.17 -13.96 -18.29
N ASP A 100 -22.66 -14.49 -19.43
CA ASP A 100 -22.97 -15.91 -19.61
C ASP A 100 -21.80 -16.69 -20.27
N GLU A 101 -20.67 -16.04 -20.53
CA GLU A 101 -19.51 -16.62 -21.22
C GLU A 101 -18.47 -17.12 -20.18
N PRO A 102 -18.34 -18.44 -19.99
CA PRO A 102 -17.60 -18.99 -18.85
C PRO A 102 -16.08 -18.86 -18.99
N VAL A 103 -15.52 -18.90 -20.20
CA VAL A 103 -14.05 -18.90 -20.41
C VAL A 103 -13.48 -17.52 -20.14
N GLY A 104 -14.06 -16.49 -20.74
CA GLY A 104 -13.71 -15.09 -20.53
C GLY A 104 -13.94 -14.66 -19.09
N THR A 105 -14.98 -15.17 -18.43
CA THR A 105 -15.18 -14.98 -16.98
C THR A 105 -13.98 -15.47 -16.17
N VAL A 106 -13.48 -16.68 -16.44
CA VAL A 106 -12.32 -17.23 -15.72
C VAL A 106 -11.05 -16.40 -16.00
N ILE A 107 -10.85 -15.97 -17.25
CA ILE A 107 -9.72 -15.12 -17.63
C ILE A 107 -9.79 -13.77 -16.91
N ALA A 108 -10.95 -13.12 -16.92
CA ALA A 108 -11.21 -11.85 -16.26
C ALA A 108 -10.99 -11.93 -14.75
N ALA A 109 -11.57 -12.96 -14.10
CA ALA A 109 -11.40 -13.21 -12.67
C ALA A 109 -9.94 -13.46 -12.29
N THR A 110 -9.22 -14.26 -13.09
CA THR A 110 -7.80 -14.54 -12.86
C THR A 110 -6.96 -13.27 -13.00
N ALA A 111 -7.17 -12.48 -14.04
CA ALA A 111 -6.47 -11.21 -14.25
C ALA A 111 -6.75 -10.22 -13.11
N GLY A 112 -8.03 -10.08 -12.73
CA GLY A 112 -8.44 -9.21 -11.64
C GLY A 112 -7.85 -9.63 -10.29
N LEU A 113 -7.72 -10.93 -10.03
CA LEU A 113 -7.09 -11.48 -8.83
C LEU A 113 -5.58 -11.22 -8.83
N VAL A 114 -4.90 -11.48 -9.94
CA VAL A 114 -3.45 -11.22 -10.08
C VAL A 114 -3.14 -9.75 -9.82
N VAL A 115 -3.91 -8.83 -10.42
CA VAL A 115 -3.75 -7.38 -10.20
C VAL A 115 -4.01 -7.01 -8.73
N GLY A 116 -5.09 -7.52 -8.13
CA GLY A 116 -5.41 -7.25 -6.72
C GLY A 116 -4.34 -7.73 -5.75
N VAL A 117 -3.88 -8.98 -5.91
CA VAL A 117 -2.84 -9.59 -5.07
C VAL A 117 -1.50 -8.87 -5.25
N ALA A 118 -1.10 -8.59 -6.49
CA ALA A 118 0.16 -7.89 -6.75
C ALA A 118 0.14 -6.46 -6.18
N ALA A 119 -0.97 -5.73 -6.32
CA ALA A 119 -1.14 -4.37 -5.79
C ALA A 119 -1.04 -4.29 -4.25
N LEU A 120 -1.52 -5.32 -3.54
CA LEU A 120 -1.48 -5.40 -2.07
C LEU A 120 -0.21 -6.07 -1.54
N SER A 121 0.65 -6.59 -2.41
CA SER A 121 1.85 -7.32 -2.01
C SER A 121 2.89 -6.42 -1.31
N ALA A 122 3.62 -7.01 -0.36
CA ALA A 122 4.69 -6.32 0.36
C ALA A 122 5.85 -5.87 -0.55
N PRO A 123 6.33 -6.66 -1.55
CA PRO A 123 7.40 -6.23 -2.45
C PRO A 123 7.05 -5.00 -3.29
N VAL A 124 5.80 -4.88 -3.76
CA VAL A 124 5.33 -3.68 -4.46
C VAL A 124 5.28 -2.48 -3.51
N GLY A 125 4.83 -2.68 -2.27
CA GLY A 125 4.85 -1.65 -1.25
C GLY A 125 6.24 -1.06 -1.01
N ASP A 126 7.23 -1.91 -0.77
CA ASP A 126 8.61 -1.48 -0.53
C ASP A 126 9.21 -0.78 -1.77
N LEU A 127 9.01 -1.33 -2.97
CA LEU A 127 9.51 -0.71 -4.21
C LEU A 127 8.99 0.71 -4.44
N PHE A 128 7.72 0.95 -4.16
CA PHE A 128 7.11 2.27 -4.37
C PHE A 128 7.53 3.29 -3.32
N VAL A 129 7.71 2.85 -2.07
CA VAL A 129 8.19 3.73 -1.00
C VAL A 129 9.67 4.06 -1.21
N ASP A 130 10.48 3.06 -1.59
CA ASP A 130 11.89 3.23 -1.94
C ASP A 130 12.09 4.05 -3.22
N GLY A 131 11.07 4.17 -4.08
CA GLY A 131 11.13 5.00 -5.29
C GLY A 131 11.39 6.48 -5.05
N ALA A 132 11.10 6.98 -3.84
CA ALA A 132 11.40 8.35 -3.42
C ALA A 132 12.70 8.45 -2.60
N SER A 133 13.51 7.37 -2.54
CA SER A 133 14.78 7.34 -1.82
C SER A 133 15.86 8.20 -2.49
N TYR A 134 16.80 8.72 -1.70
CA TYR A 134 17.95 9.48 -2.18
C TYR A 134 19.29 8.96 -1.62
N GLY A 135 20.33 9.03 -2.45
CA GLY A 135 21.68 8.62 -2.06
C GLY A 135 21.75 7.14 -1.70
N ASP A 136 22.37 6.83 -0.56
CA ASP A 136 22.48 5.46 -0.04
C ASP A 136 21.41 5.16 1.01
N GLU A 137 20.24 5.80 0.98
CA GLU A 137 19.13 5.41 1.86
C GLU A 137 18.32 4.26 1.27
N ARG A 138 17.68 3.46 2.13
CA ARG A 138 16.71 2.46 1.70
C ARG A 138 15.48 2.51 2.58
N ARG A 139 14.29 2.53 1.96
CA ARG A 139 13.02 2.64 2.67
C ARG A 139 12.26 1.31 2.67
N PHE A 140 11.62 0.99 3.79
CA PHE A 140 10.75 -0.17 3.94
C PHE A 140 9.39 0.28 4.46
N LEU A 141 8.32 -0.18 3.81
CA LEU A 141 6.97 0.18 4.19
C LEU A 141 6.60 -0.47 5.53
N LEU A 142 5.90 0.28 6.39
CA LEU A 142 5.31 -0.24 7.62
C LEU A 142 3.92 -0.79 7.37
N ARG A 143 3.54 -1.82 8.12
CA ARG A 143 2.17 -2.36 8.09
C ARG A 143 1.22 -1.42 8.81
N GLY A 144 0.04 -1.21 8.23
CA GLY A 144 -1.05 -0.47 8.85
C GLY A 144 -1.52 -1.11 10.17
N PRO A 145 -2.12 -0.33 11.09
CA PRO A 145 -2.74 -0.87 12.29
C PRO A 145 -3.76 -1.95 11.92
N GLY A 146 -3.76 -3.09 12.61
CA GLY A 146 -4.58 -4.26 12.25
C GLY A 146 -6.06 -3.94 12.02
N PRO A 147 -6.76 -3.31 12.97
CA PRO A 147 -8.18 -2.95 12.81
C PRO A 147 -8.42 -1.97 11.65
N VAL A 148 -7.50 -1.04 11.42
CA VAL A 148 -7.62 -0.05 10.35
C VAL A 148 -7.51 -0.73 8.99
N VAL A 149 -6.53 -1.61 8.80
CA VAL A 149 -6.33 -2.29 7.51
C VAL A 149 -7.42 -3.32 7.23
N LEU A 150 -7.85 -4.08 8.23
CA LEU A 150 -8.80 -5.18 8.04
C LEU A 150 -10.26 -4.70 7.91
N LEU A 151 -10.64 -3.63 8.61
CA LEU A 151 -12.02 -3.13 8.60
C LEU A 151 -12.16 -1.84 7.79
N LEU A 152 -11.39 -0.80 8.14
CA LEU A 152 -11.55 0.52 7.55
C LEU A 152 -10.96 0.62 6.14
N GLY A 153 -9.93 -0.18 5.82
CA GLY A 153 -9.32 -0.26 4.50
C GLY A 153 -10.32 -0.67 3.41
N PRO A 154 -10.98 -1.85 3.53
CA PRO A 154 -12.01 -2.27 2.60
C PRO A 154 -13.19 -1.30 2.51
N LEU A 155 -13.62 -0.73 3.65
CA LEU A 155 -14.67 0.29 3.65
C LEU A 155 -14.24 1.53 2.84
N ALA A 156 -13.00 2.00 3.00
CA ALA A 156 -12.48 3.10 2.21
C ALA A 156 -12.46 2.76 0.72
N TRP A 157 -12.08 1.54 0.31
CA TRP A 157 -12.16 1.12 -1.10
C TRP A 157 -13.58 1.19 -1.65
N VAL A 158 -14.58 0.73 -0.89
CA VAL A 158 -16.00 0.81 -1.28
C VAL A 158 -16.44 2.27 -1.41
N VAL A 159 -16.14 3.12 -0.43
CA VAL A 159 -16.50 4.54 -0.46
C VAL A 159 -15.85 5.26 -1.63
N ILE A 160 -14.57 4.98 -1.91
CA ILE A 160 -13.85 5.58 -3.04
C ILE A 160 -14.47 5.12 -4.35
N THR A 161 -14.63 3.81 -4.54
CA THR A 161 -15.13 3.23 -5.80
C THR A 161 -16.56 3.70 -6.09
N LEU A 162 -17.47 3.58 -5.12
CA LEU A 162 -18.85 4.03 -5.29
C LEU A 162 -18.94 5.55 -5.40
N GLY A 163 -18.18 6.30 -4.60
CA GLY A 163 -18.18 7.76 -4.62
C GLY A 163 -17.67 8.35 -5.94
N THR A 164 -16.71 7.68 -6.59
CA THR A 164 -16.18 8.09 -7.90
C THR A 164 -17.09 7.69 -9.06
N ILE A 165 -17.76 6.53 -8.99
CA ILE A 165 -18.49 5.97 -10.14
C ILE A 165 -19.97 6.35 -10.16
N THR A 166 -20.64 6.38 -9.00
CA THR A 166 -22.12 6.45 -8.94
C THR A 166 -22.68 7.73 -9.55
N GLY A 167 -22.12 8.89 -9.20
CA GLY A 167 -22.59 10.18 -9.70
C GLY A 167 -22.53 10.31 -11.23
N PRO A 168 -21.35 10.12 -11.85
CA PRO A 168 -21.22 10.15 -13.31
C PRO A 168 -22.17 9.20 -14.05
N LEU A 169 -22.37 7.97 -13.54
CA LEU A 169 -23.27 7.01 -14.17
C LEU A 169 -24.75 7.42 -14.06
N LEU A 170 -25.18 7.98 -12.93
CA LEU A 170 -26.55 8.47 -12.76
C LEU A 170 -26.85 9.68 -13.65
N LEU A 171 -25.87 10.57 -13.82
CA LEU A 171 -25.99 11.69 -14.76
C LEU A 171 -26.11 11.20 -16.20
N ALA A 172 -25.34 10.18 -16.59
CA ALA A 172 -25.42 9.56 -17.91
C ALA A 172 -26.74 8.82 -18.16
N ASP A 173 -27.41 8.37 -17.10
CA ASP A 173 -28.77 7.79 -17.13
C ASP A 173 -29.89 8.85 -17.08
N SER A 174 -29.58 10.13 -17.33
CA SER A 174 -30.53 11.26 -17.27
C SER A 174 -31.16 11.49 -15.89
N ARG A 175 -30.61 10.92 -14.82
CA ARG A 175 -31.08 11.14 -13.44
C ARG A 175 -30.33 12.30 -12.80
N TRP A 176 -30.61 13.50 -13.30
CA TRP A 176 -29.83 14.71 -13.00
C TRP A 176 -29.72 15.05 -11.52
N ILE A 177 -30.86 15.08 -10.80
CA ILE A 177 -30.89 15.45 -9.37
C ILE A 177 -30.11 14.46 -8.50
N PRO A 178 -30.42 13.15 -8.50
CA PRO A 178 -29.66 12.19 -7.68
C PRO A 178 -28.22 12.04 -8.17
N GLY A 179 -27.95 12.18 -9.47
CA GLY A 179 -26.59 12.14 -10.02
C GLY A 179 -25.74 13.32 -9.55
N ALA A 180 -26.27 14.53 -9.56
CA ALA A 180 -25.59 15.72 -9.04
C ALA A 180 -25.34 15.60 -7.53
N ALA A 181 -26.35 15.17 -6.76
CA ALA A 181 -26.19 14.92 -5.33
C ALA A 181 -25.12 13.86 -5.03
N ALA A 182 -25.11 12.77 -5.80
CA ALA A 182 -24.11 11.70 -5.68
C ALA A 182 -22.70 12.19 -6.03
N CYS A 183 -22.50 13.07 -7.01
CA CYS A 183 -21.20 13.70 -7.28
C CYS A 183 -20.74 14.60 -6.12
N VAL A 184 -21.63 15.46 -5.63
CA VAL A 184 -21.34 16.44 -4.55
C VAL A 184 -20.93 15.74 -3.26
N ILE A 185 -21.52 14.59 -2.94
CA ILE A 185 -21.20 13.82 -1.73
C ILE A 185 -20.08 12.81 -2.01
N GLY A 186 -20.15 12.11 -3.14
CA GLY A 186 -19.28 11.00 -3.49
C GLY A 186 -17.84 11.41 -3.76
N PHE A 187 -17.60 12.53 -4.46
CA PHE A 187 -16.23 12.97 -4.73
C PHE A 187 -15.47 13.42 -3.48
N PRO A 188 -16.05 14.22 -2.57
CA PRO A 188 -15.40 14.52 -1.29
C PRO A 188 -15.17 13.27 -0.43
N ALA A 189 -16.16 12.37 -0.35
CA ALA A 189 -16.02 11.13 0.40
C ALA A 189 -14.89 10.25 -0.16
N ALA A 190 -14.80 10.11 -1.48
CA ALA A 190 -13.71 9.42 -2.16
C ALA A 190 -12.35 10.10 -1.93
N ALA A 191 -12.30 11.44 -1.99
CA ALA A 191 -11.07 12.19 -1.71
C ALA A 191 -10.58 12.00 -0.27
N LEU A 192 -11.49 11.99 0.71
CA LEU A 192 -11.17 11.72 2.12
C LEU A 192 -10.70 10.27 2.32
N GLY A 193 -11.39 9.30 1.71
CA GLY A 193 -10.96 7.89 1.73
C GLY A 193 -9.58 7.70 1.12
N ALA A 194 -9.33 8.28 -0.05
CA ALA A 194 -8.03 8.22 -0.72
C ALA A 194 -6.93 8.90 0.10
N ARG A 195 -7.23 10.04 0.75
CA ARG A 195 -6.31 10.72 1.67
C ARG A 195 -5.98 9.82 2.87
N ALA A 196 -6.97 9.16 3.46
CA ALA A 196 -6.78 8.25 4.59
C ALA A 196 -5.89 7.04 4.21
N LEU A 197 -6.15 6.42 3.06
CA LEU A 197 -5.31 5.34 2.55
C LEU A 197 -3.89 5.83 2.20
N ASN A 198 -3.76 7.05 1.69
CA ASN A 198 -2.45 7.64 1.39
C ASN A 198 -1.62 7.89 2.65
N GLN A 199 -2.25 8.20 3.78
CA GLN A 199 -1.54 8.25 5.06
C GLN A 199 -0.97 6.87 5.42
N LEU A 200 -1.71 5.77 5.21
CA LEU A 200 -1.16 4.43 5.46
C LEU A 200 0.03 4.07 4.55
N SER A 201 0.02 4.53 3.30
CA SER A 201 1.15 4.39 2.36
C SER A 201 2.35 5.27 2.72
N ARG A 202 2.19 6.23 3.65
CA ARG A 202 3.22 7.18 4.10
C ARG A 202 3.87 6.83 5.42
N ARG A 203 3.87 5.54 5.76
CA ARG A 203 4.50 5.01 6.96
C ARG A 203 5.64 4.09 6.54
N TRP A 204 6.87 4.48 6.83
CA TRP A 204 8.04 3.72 6.42
C TRP A 204 9.20 3.93 7.39
N VAL A 205 10.13 3.01 7.35
CA VAL A 205 11.41 3.11 8.05
C VAL A 205 12.51 3.30 7.01
N VAL A 206 13.42 4.23 7.28
CA VAL A 206 14.53 4.57 6.38
C VAL A 206 15.83 4.09 7.00
N LEU A 207 16.50 3.13 6.38
CA LEU A 207 17.86 2.72 6.75
C LEU A 207 18.87 3.60 6.02
N VAL A 208 19.71 4.32 6.77
CA VAL A 208 20.75 5.23 6.27
C VAL A 208 22.12 4.79 6.79
N PRO A 209 23.25 5.29 6.25
CA PRO A 209 24.58 4.97 6.78
C PRO A 209 24.75 5.30 8.28
N ALA A 210 24.08 6.36 8.75
CA ALA A 210 24.18 6.86 10.12
C ALA A 210 23.29 6.11 11.13
N GLY A 211 22.42 5.18 10.71
CA GLY A 211 21.42 4.56 11.58
C GLY A 211 20.11 4.31 10.84
N PHE A 212 18.97 4.58 11.49
CA PHE A 212 17.69 4.56 10.79
C PHE A 212 16.70 5.61 11.30
N VAL A 213 15.77 6.01 10.44
CA VAL A 213 14.70 6.96 10.75
C VAL A 213 13.37 6.23 10.73
N LEU A 214 12.58 6.37 11.79
CA LEU A 214 11.20 5.91 11.80
C LEU A 214 10.29 7.05 11.34
N HIS A 215 9.73 6.92 10.12
CA HIS A 215 8.81 7.89 9.53
C HIS A 215 7.38 7.36 9.63
N ASP A 216 6.80 7.52 10.81
CA ASP A 216 5.43 7.09 11.10
C ASP A 216 4.64 8.20 11.77
N HIS A 217 3.90 8.98 10.99
CA HIS A 217 3.07 10.08 11.49
C HIS A 217 1.84 9.62 12.28
N LEU A 218 1.52 8.31 12.31
CA LEU A 218 0.47 7.80 13.17
C LEU A 218 1.00 7.43 14.55
N ALA A 219 2.26 7.02 14.65
CA ALA A 219 2.88 6.59 15.90
C ALA A 219 3.74 7.69 16.54
N LEU A 220 4.28 8.62 15.74
CA LEU A 220 5.18 9.69 16.17
C LEU A 220 4.72 11.04 15.61
N SER A 221 4.86 12.09 16.41
CA SER A 221 4.56 13.47 16.00
C SER A 221 5.58 14.00 14.99
N GLU A 222 6.81 13.53 15.07
CA GLU A 222 7.89 13.87 14.15
C GLU A 222 8.73 12.63 13.81
N PRO A 223 9.34 12.58 12.61
CA PRO A 223 10.22 11.49 12.24
C PRO A 223 11.46 11.46 13.14
N THR A 224 11.70 10.34 13.82
CA THR A 224 12.82 10.23 14.77
C THR A 224 14.00 9.50 14.12
N LEU A 225 15.17 10.12 14.12
CA LEU A 225 16.45 9.52 13.71
C LEU A 225 17.11 8.85 14.90
N LEU A 226 17.31 7.53 14.82
CA LEU A 226 18.18 6.81 15.75
C LEU A 226 19.59 6.68 15.16
N PRO A 227 20.61 7.29 15.80
CA PRO A 227 21.98 7.12 15.37
C PRO A 227 22.44 5.70 15.66
N ARG A 228 23.33 5.19 14.82
CA ARG A 228 23.84 3.82 14.92
C ARG A 228 24.51 3.51 16.25
N SER A 229 25.21 4.46 16.85
CA SER A 229 25.82 4.31 18.19
C SER A 229 24.77 4.17 19.30
N GLY A 230 23.58 4.73 19.10
CA GLY A 230 22.46 4.64 20.03
C GLY A 230 21.65 3.34 19.89
N ILE A 231 21.96 2.46 18.93
CA ILE A 231 21.24 1.21 18.70
C ILE A 231 22.05 0.05 19.30
N SER A 232 21.53 -0.56 20.37
CA SER A 232 22.14 -1.74 20.97
C SER A 232 21.81 -3.01 20.21
N SER A 233 20.55 -3.16 19.73
CA SER A 233 20.14 -4.29 18.89
C SER A 233 18.89 -3.99 18.06
N VAL A 234 18.76 -4.66 16.91
CA VAL A 234 17.57 -4.67 16.04
C VAL A 234 17.24 -6.11 15.72
N GLY A 235 16.04 -6.59 16.05
CA GLY A 235 15.70 -7.99 15.82
C GLY A 235 14.21 -8.26 15.97
N PRO A 236 13.75 -9.50 15.77
CA PRO A 236 12.37 -9.89 16.08
C PRO A 236 12.01 -9.54 17.52
N ALA A 237 10.79 -9.06 17.74
CA ALA A 237 10.31 -8.71 19.07
C ALA A 237 10.35 -9.90 20.03
N ARG A 238 10.81 -9.66 21.27
CA ARG A 238 10.83 -10.68 22.33
C ARG A 238 9.41 -10.89 22.86
N GLN A 239 9.09 -12.09 23.34
CA GLN A 239 7.73 -12.43 23.82
C GLN A 239 7.30 -11.57 25.02
N ASP A 240 8.21 -11.28 25.96
CA ASP A 240 7.96 -10.49 27.17
C ASP A 240 8.75 -9.17 27.12
N THR A 241 8.55 -8.39 26.05
CA THR A 241 9.21 -7.10 25.88
C THR A 241 8.43 -5.98 26.57
N ASP A 242 9.14 -5.08 27.24
CA ASP A 242 8.63 -3.83 27.82
C ASP A 242 8.77 -2.64 26.86
N ALA A 243 9.14 -2.92 25.60
CA ALA A 243 9.33 -1.93 24.56
C ALA A 243 8.04 -1.15 24.25
N LEU A 244 8.18 0.15 23.97
CA LEU A 244 7.07 0.99 23.53
C LEU A 244 6.52 0.50 22.19
N ASP A 245 5.24 0.12 22.15
CA ASP A 245 4.61 -0.36 20.92
C ASP A 245 4.23 0.78 19.97
N LEU A 246 5.09 1.06 18.99
CA LEU A 246 4.81 1.98 17.88
C LEU A 246 4.20 1.26 16.67
N SER A 247 4.01 -0.06 16.73
CA SER A 247 3.39 -0.83 15.64
C SER A 247 1.89 -0.59 15.52
N GLN A 248 1.26 -0.12 16.61
CA GLN A 248 -0.18 0.14 16.70
C GLN A 248 -1.02 -1.12 16.46
N ALA A 249 -0.63 -2.25 17.07
CA ALA A 249 -1.23 -3.56 16.85
C ALA A 249 -1.26 -3.95 15.35
N ALA A 250 -0.20 -3.60 14.61
CA ALA A 250 -0.02 -4.09 13.24
C ALA A 250 0.24 -5.60 13.24
N HIS A 251 -0.40 -6.31 12.32
CA HIS A 251 -0.23 -7.76 12.17
C HIS A 251 1.13 -8.10 11.55
N GLY A 252 1.70 -9.25 11.90
CA GLY A 252 2.98 -9.72 11.37
C GLY A 252 4.10 -9.71 12.42
N MET A 253 5.33 -9.93 11.97
CA MET A 253 6.49 -9.96 12.86
C MET A 253 6.92 -8.52 13.19
N ALA A 254 6.69 -8.11 14.43
CA ALA A 254 7.22 -6.87 14.96
C ALA A 254 8.75 -6.98 15.10
N ILE A 255 9.43 -5.87 14.80
CA ILE A 255 10.86 -5.67 15.02
C ILE A 255 11.01 -4.79 16.25
N GLU A 256 11.80 -5.28 17.20
CA GLU A 256 12.22 -4.55 18.38
C GLU A 256 13.57 -3.89 18.11
N VAL A 257 13.63 -2.60 18.46
CA VAL A 257 14.87 -1.85 18.50
C VAL A 257 15.14 -1.47 19.94
N ARG A 258 16.27 -1.94 20.44
CA ARG A 258 16.75 -1.56 21.77
C ARG A 258 17.82 -0.49 21.62
N CYS A 259 17.72 0.53 22.45
CA CYS A 259 18.65 1.63 22.49
C CYS A 259 19.83 1.28 23.41
N THR A 260 20.97 1.92 23.20
CA THR A 260 22.12 1.83 24.13
C THR A 260 21.84 2.64 25.39
N GLU A 261 21.23 3.81 25.22
CA GLU A 261 20.72 4.69 26.27
C GLU A 261 19.26 5.04 25.92
N PRO A 262 18.39 5.31 26.90
CA PRO A 262 17.02 5.73 26.64
C PRO A 262 16.95 6.89 25.64
N HIS A 263 16.23 6.69 24.53
CA HIS A 263 16.15 7.66 23.45
C HIS A 263 14.87 8.48 23.57
N GLU A 264 15.00 9.80 23.40
CA GLU A 264 13.84 10.70 23.42
C GLU A 264 13.04 10.58 22.13
N MET A 265 11.75 10.29 22.27
CA MET A 265 10.80 10.20 21.18
C MET A 265 9.56 11.01 21.54
N LEU A 266 8.82 11.44 20.51
CA LEU A 266 7.54 12.14 20.67
C LEU A 266 6.42 11.26 20.10
N PRO A 267 5.85 10.32 20.89
CA PRO A 267 4.71 9.54 20.46
C PRO A 267 3.53 10.42 20.09
N ALA A 268 2.86 10.08 18.98
CA ALA A 268 1.70 10.80 18.51
C ALA A 268 0.52 10.56 19.47
N THR A 269 -0.06 11.65 19.99
CA THR A 269 -1.29 11.60 20.79
C THR A 269 -2.40 12.35 20.07
N ARG A 270 -3.62 11.79 20.04
CA ARG A 270 -4.75 12.37 19.29
C ARG A 270 -5.35 13.62 19.95
N ASN A 271 -5.27 13.74 21.28
CA ASN A 271 -6.08 14.70 22.04
C ASN A 271 -5.29 15.53 23.07
N THR A 272 -3.96 15.41 23.10
CA THR A 272 -3.10 16.18 24.01
C THR A 272 -1.82 16.59 23.31
N VAL A 273 -1.10 17.54 23.90
CA VAL A 273 0.26 17.87 23.48
C VAL A 273 1.10 16.60 23.58
N ALA A 274 1.85 16.28 22.53
CA ALA A 274 2.77 15.15 22.54
C ALA A 274 3.88 15.43 23.56
N GLU A 275 4.09 14.49 24.48
CA GLU A 275 5.14 14.59 25.49
C GLU A 275 6.34 13.76 25.06
N VAL A 276 7.54 14.29 25.35
CA VAL A 276 8.78 13.57 25.12
C VAL A 276 8.83 12.38 26.07
N GLN A 277 8.94 11.18 25.51
CA GLN A 277 9.13 9.95 26.25
C GLN A 277 10.56 9.46 26.04
N SER A 278 11.24 9.13 27.13
CA SER A 278 12.57 8.51 27.09
C SER A 278 12.40 6.99 27.05
N VAL A 279 12.75 6.38 25.93
CA VAL A 279 12.37 5.00 25.60
C VAL A 279 13.61 4.11 25.45
N PRO A 280 13.76 3.05 26.26
CA PRO A 280 14.89 2.13 26.16
C PRO A 280 14.76 1.14 24.99
N ALA A 281 13.54 0.85 24.55
CA ALA A 281 13.26 0.00 23.40
C ALA A 281 11.88 0.31 22.81
N PHE A 282 11.71 0.14 21.50
CA PHE A 282 10.41 0.28 20.83
C PHE A 282 10.18 -0.76 19.74
N LEU A 283 8.91 -0.97 19.39
CA LEU A 283 8.46 -1.93 18.40
C LEU A 283 7.89 -1.23 17.17
N PHE A 284 8.18 -1.76 15.98
CA PHE A 284 7.45 -1.41 14.75
C PHE A 284 7.33 -2.63 13.84
N THR A 285 6.35 -2.61 12.93
CA THR A 285 6.09 -3.79 12.07
C THR A 285 6.30 -3.46 10.60
N PRO A 286 7.45 -3.84 9.99
CA PRO A 286 7.68 -3.68 8.57
C PRO A 286 6.86 -4.68 7.74
N ALA A 287 6.60 -4.33 6.47
CA ALA A 287 5.93 -5.23 5.53
C ALA A 287 6.77 -6.49 5.23
N ARG A 288 8.09 -6.30 5.14
CA ARG A 288 9.12 -7.33 4.89
C ARG A 288 10.21 -7.31 5.97
N PRO A 289 9.98 -7.96 7.13
CA PRO A 289 10.93 -7.98 8.25
C PRO A 289 12.26 -8.64 7.87
N ASP A 290 12.21 -9.69 7.06
CA ASP A 290 13.37 -10.39 6.52
C ASP A 290 14.29 -9.47 5.70
N ALA A 291 13.69 -8.71 4.78
CA ALA A 291 14.40 -7.78 3.91
C ALA A 291 15.02 -6.62 4.70
N LEU A 292 14.28 -6.10 5.69
CA LEU A 292 14.75 -5.05 6.57
C LEU A 292 15.94 -5.51 7.42
N LEU A 293 15.86 -6.69 8.04
CA LEU A 293 16.96 -7.21 8.88
C LEU A 293 18.20 -7.54 8.05
N ALA A 294 18.03 -8.08 6.84
CA ALA A 294 19.15 -8.30 5.91
C ALA A 294 19.86 -6.99 5.53
N GLU A 295 19.09 -5.93 5.32
CA GLU A 295 19.59 -4.59 5.04
C GLU A 295 20.25 -3.93 6.27
N ALA A 296 19.66 -4.08 7.46
CA ALA A 296 20.22 -3.62 8.73
C ALA A 296 21.59 -4.26 8.99
N ALA A 297 21.68 -5.59 8.81
CA ALA A 297 22.94 -6.31 8.91
C ALA A 297 23.97 -5.83 7.87
N ARG A 298 23.53 -5.45 6.65
CA ARG A 298 24.43 -4.99 5.56
C ARG A 298 25.10 -3.68 5.95
N ARG A 299 24.32 -2.82 6.60
CA ARG A 299 24.76 -1.55 7.18
C ARG A 299 25.48 -1.72 8.52
N ARG A 300 25.72 -2.96 8.94
CA ARG A 300 26.44 -3.35 10.16
C ARG A 300 25.75 -2.81 11.44
N LEU A 301 24.42 -2.69 11.42
CA LEU A 301 23.64 -2.56 12.65
C LEU A 301 23.71 -3.89 13.41
N THR A 302 23.64 -3.83 14.74
CA THR A 302 23.66 -5.03 15.59
C THR A 302 22.33 -5.76 15.43
N VAL A 303 22.31 -6.81 14.62
CA VAL A 303 21.11 -7.64 14.43
C VAL A 303 21.08 -8.75 15.47
N GLY A 304 20.01 -8.79 16.26
CA GLY A 304 19.76 -9.76 17.34
C GLY A 304 19.04 -11.02 16.89
#